data_AF-A0A947AI66-F1
#
_entry.id   AF-A0A947AI66-F1
#
_cell.length_a   1.000
_cell.length_b   1.000
_cell.length_c   1.000
_cell.angle_alpha   90.00
_cell.angle_beta   90.00
_cell.angle_gamma   90.00
#
_symmetry.space_group_name_H-M   'P 1'
#
loop_
_entity.id
_entity.type
_entity.pdbx_description
1 polymer ?
#
loop_
_entity_poly.entity_id
_entity_poly.type
_entity_poly.pdbx_seq_one_letter_code
_entity_poly.pdbx_strand_id
1 'polypeptide(L)'
;MKHINIGFSIHRPEMVPVMARIMGQHDVIFLEEPPEVNFENMLNRSLGVDDYLMPLDLEYPEFSRRMCHLEQELYASGKQLIQVEPFVEALLSIHEYFAQGNKPEDLEQEALQYFVYLAERNATGALLKYYRTAVTGSFEATVEATRQFARADAARFRLRDSLRAQAIAQQTGGHE
;
A
#
# COMPACT_ATOMS: atom_id res chain seq x y z
N MET A 1 16.87 23.50 -3.29
CA MET A 1 15.64 22.83 -3.75
C MET A 1 15.56 21.48 -3.05
N LYS A 2 14.39 21.10 -2.52
CA LYS A 2 14.18 19.73 -2.01
C LYS A 2 14.18 18.77 -3.22
N HIS A 3 15.01 17.73 -3.19
CA HIS A 3 15.06 16.71 -4.25
C HIS A 3 14.13 15.57 -3.87
N ILE A 4 13.16 15.26 -4.74
CA ILE A 4 12.18 14.20 -4.52
C ILE A 4 12.37 13.17 -5.63
N ASN A 5 12.59 11.91 -5.24
CA ASN A 5 12.60 10.78 -6.14
C ASN A 5 11.35 9.93 -5.90
N ILE A 6 10.65 9.58 -6.99
CA ILE A 6 9.52 8.66 -6.98
C ILE A 6 10.00 7.34 -7.59
N GLY A 7 10.03 6.28 -6.78
CA GLY A 7 10.53 4.97 -7.19
C GLY A 7 9.40 4.05 -7.63
N PHE A 8 9.26 3.83 -8.94
CA PHE A 8 8.40 2.76 -9.45
C PHE A 8 9.20 1.46 -9.49
N SER A 9 8.88 0.52 -8.61
CA SER A 9 9.56 -0.77 -8.53
C SER A 9 8.56 -1.91 -8.59
N ILE A 10 9.07 -3.09 -8.93
CA ILE A 10 8.35 -4.36 -8.81
C ILE A 10 8.88 -5.11 -7.60
N HIS A 11 8.04 -5.92 -6.96
CA HIS A 11 8.37 -6.72 -5.77
C HIS A 11 9.25 -7.93 -6.13
N ARG A 12 10.40 -7.68 -6.78
CA ARG A 12 11.39 -8.68 -7.17
C ARG A 12 12.65 -8.51 -6.33
N PRO A 13 13.17 -9.58 -5.68
CA PRO A 13 14.36 -9.52 -4.84
C PRO A 13 15.60 -8.91 -5.53
N GLU A 14 15.69 -9.01 -6.85
CA GLU A 14 16.78 -8.44 -7.67
C GLU A 14 16.75 -6.91 -7.74
N MET A 15 15.62 -6.28 -7.41
CA MET A 15 15.49 -4.82 -7.41
C MET A 15 16.06 -4.18 -6.14
N VAL A 16 16.20 -4.93 -5.04
CA VAL A 16 16.63 -4.40 -3.74
C VAL A 16 17.97 -3.67 -3.82
N PRO A 17 19.03 -4.17 -4.49
CA PRO A 17 20.29 -3.43 -4.61
C PRO A 17 20.15 -2.11 -5.40
N VAL A 18 19.23 -2.06 -6.38
CA VAL A 18 18.95 -0.84 -7.14
C VAL A 18 18.23 0.18 -6.26
N MET A 19 17.25 -0.27 -5.49
CA MET A 19 16.50 0.53 -4.52
C MET A 19 17.43 1.07 -3.43
N ALA A 20 18.31 0.23 -2.87
CA ALA A 20 19.30 0.61 -1.86
C ALA A 20 20.18 1.79 -2.31
N ARG A 21 20.70 1.73 -3.55
CA ARG A 21 21.52 2.81 -4.12
C ARG A 21 20.77 4.14 -4.20
N ILE A 22 19.49 4.11 -4.55
CA ILE A 22 18.66 5.32 -4.67
C ILE A 22 18.27 5.82 -3.29
N MET A 23 17.72 4.95 -2.44
CA MET A 23 17.27 5.27 -1.07
C MET A 23 18.42 5.85 -0.24
N GLY A 24 19.64 5.30 -0.34
CA GLY A 24 20.80 5.80 0.39
C GLY A 24 21.20 7.26 0.10
N GLN A 25 20.75 7.83 -1.01
CA GLN A 25 20.98 9.23 -1.39
C GLN A 25 20.02 10.23 -0.71
N HIS A 26 19.04 9.75 0.05
CA HIS A 26 18.00 10.59 0.67
C HIS A 26 18.11 10.51 2.19
N ASP A 27 17.64 11.54 2.90
CA ASP A 27 17.62 11.52 4.37
C ASP A 27 16.33 10.94 4.93
N VAL A 28 15.23 11.10 4.18
CA VAL A 28 13.89 10.62 4.52
C VAL A 28 13.38 9.72 3.41
N ILE A 29 12.86 8.56 3.77
CA ILE A 29 12.36 7.52 2.87
C ILE A 29 10.93 7.19 3.29
N PHE A 30 9.99 7.39 2.36
CA PHE A 30 8.59 7.02 2.54
C PHE A 30 8.36 5.62 1.94
N LEU A 31 7.81 4.71 2.74
CA LEU A 31 7.50 3.33 2.35
C LEU A 31 6.00 3.20 2.04
N GLU A 32 5.66 2.50 0.96
CA GLU A 32 4.28 2.26 0.53
C GLU A 32 3.63 1.08 1.28
N GLU A 33 3.69 1.13 2.61
CA GLU A 33 3.18 0.11 3.51
C GLU A 33 2.43 0.76 4.70
N PRO A 34 1.41 0.09 5.25
CA PRO A 34 0.70 0.61 6.41
C PRO A 34 1.62 0.60 7.64
N PRO A 35 1.44 1.54 8.59
CA PRO A 35 2.16 1.54 9.85
C PRO A 35 2.02 0.21 10.59
N GLU A 36 3.15 -0.33 11.07
CA GLU A 36 3.19 -1.55 11.87
C GLU A 36 3.86 -1.28 13.23
N VAL A 37 3.24 -1.78 14.30
CA VAL A 37 3.62 -1.49 15.70
C VAL A 37 5.05 -1.88 16.04
N ASN A 38 5.54 -2.98 15.47
CA ASN A 38 6.89 -3.51 15.67
C ASN A 38 7.89 -3.06 14.60
N PHE A 39 7.52 -2.16 13.68
CA PHE A 39 8.43 -1.70 12.63
C PHE A 39 9.73 -1.14 13.22
N GLU A 40 9.65 -0.27 14.22
CA GLU A 40 10.85 0.28 14.87
C GLU A 40 11.68 -0.79 15.60
N ASN A 41 11.02 -1.78 16.22
CA ASN A 41 11.69 -2.92 16.85
C ASN A 41 12.43 -3.78 15.83
N MET A 42 11.87 -3.94 14.62
CA MET A 42 12.53 -4.59 13.50
C MET A 42 13.73 -3.75 13.02
N LEU A 43 13.55 -2.44 12.81
CA LEU A 43 14.62 -1.55 12.35
C LEU A 43 15.82 -1.52 13.30
N ASN A 44 15.57 -1.46 14.60
CA ASN A 44 16.61 -1.43 15.64
C ASN A 44 17.16 -2.82 16.00
N ARG A 45 16.68 -3.89 15.34
CA ARG A 45 17.07 -5.30 15.52
C ARG A 45 16.75 -5.88 16.90
N SER A 46 15.85 -5.28 17.66
CA SER A 46 15.30 -5.88 18.89
C SER A 46 14.27 -6.99 18.60
N LEU A 47 13.66 -6.95 17.41
CA LEU A 47 12.84 -8.02 16.85
C LEU A 47 13.52 -8.58 15.58
N GLY A 48 13.56 -9.91 15.45
CA GLY A 48 14.09 -10.57 14.26
C GLY A 48 13.23 -10.30 13.02
N VAL A 49 13.84 -10.23 11.83
CA VAL A 49 13.09 -9.99 10.58
C VAL A 49 12.06 -11.09 10.33
N ASP A 50 12.40 -12.36 10.52
CA ASP A 50 11.43 -13.44 10.32
C ASP A 50 10.28 -13.39 11.34
N ASP A 51 10.54 -12.98 12.59
CA ASP A 51 9.51 -12.81 13.62
C ASP A 51 8.58 -11.62 13.30
N TYR A 52 9.15 -10.53 12.78
CA TYR A 52 8.42 -9.35 12.31
C TYR A 52 7.52 -9.69 11.12
N LEU A 53 8.02 -10.47 10.16
CA LEU A 53 7.27 -10.83 8.95
C LEU A 53 6.23 -11.94 9.18
N MET A 54 6.43 -12.81 10.19
CA MET A 54 5.57 -13.95 10.47
C MET A 54 4.06 -13.62 10.59
N PRO A 55 3.63 -12.56 11.30
CA PRO A 55 2.21 -12.20 11.40
C PRO A 55 1.65 -11.48 10.17
N LEU A 56 2.50 -11.07 9.21
CA LEU A 56 2.10 -10.26 8.07
C LEU A 56 1.66 -11.15 6.90
N ASP A 57 0.53 -10.81 6.28
CA ASP A 57 0.06 -11.46 5.05
C ASP A 57 0.80 -10.87 3.84
N LEU A 58 1.88 -11.55 3.42
CA LEU A 58 2.82 -11.05 2.42
C LEU A 58 2.74 -11.83 1.10
N GLU A 59 2.49 -11.10 0.01
CA GLU A 59 2.52 -11.68 -1.35
C GLU A 59 3.94 -12.04 -1.83
N TYR A 60 4.98 -11.36 -1.32
CA TYR A 60 6.36 -11.45 -1.83
C TYR A 60 7.40 -11.68 -0.71
N PRO A 61 7.41 -12.85 -0.04
CA PRO A 61 8.15 -13.05 1.20
C PRO A 61 9.66 -12.81 1.10
N GLU A 62 10.31 -13.27 0.02
CA GLU A 62 11.76 -13.08 -0.15
C GLU A 62 12.12 -11.63 -0.47
N PHE A 63 11.25 -10.91 -1.19
CA PHE A 63 11.45 -9.48 -1.42
C PHE A 63 11.30 -8.71 -0.10
N SER A 64 10.23 -8.96 0.66
CA SER A 64 9.97 -8.32 1.96
C SER A 64 11.12 -8.55 2.94
N ARG A 65 11.64 -9.79 3.05
CA ARG A 65 12.80 -10.09 3.90
C ARG A 65 14.02 -9.23 3.54
N ARG A 66 14.35 -9.13 2.25
CA ARG A 66 15.49 -8.33 1.79
C ARG A 66 15.28 -6.83 1.98
N MET A 67 14.05 -6.35 1.81
CA MET A 67 13.69 -4.97 2.10
C MET A 67 13.86 -4.65 3.59
N CYS A 68 13.37 -5.49 4.50
CA CYS A 68 13.59 -5.29 5.94
C CYS A 68 15.08 -5.22 6.31
N HIS A 69 15.92 -6.07 5.73
CA HIS A 69 17.36 -5.98 5.95
C HIS A 69 17.97 -4.68 5.42
N LEU A 70 17.56 -4.23 4.23
CA LEU A 70 17.96 -2.94 3.68
C LEU A 70 17.49 -1.78 4.58
N GLU A 71 16.26 -1.83 5.07
CA GLU A 71 15.68 -0.83 5.96
C GLU A 71 16.43 -0.74 7.29
N GLN A 72 16.83 -1.88 7.87
CA GLN A 72 17.72 -1.92 9.03
C GLN A 72 19.07 -1.25 8.75
N GLU A 73 19.68 -1.49 7.58
CA GLU A 73 20.95 -0.86 7.19
C GLU A 73 20.80 0.66 7.02
N LEU A 74 19.73 1.10 6.36
CA LEU A 74 19.41 2.51 6.16
C LEU A 74 19.15 3.19 7.50
N TYR A 75 18.35 2.58 8.38
CA TYR A 75 18.07 3.09 9.71
C TYR A 75 19.35 3.22 10.55
N ALA A 76 20.21 2.19 10.55
CA ALA A 76 21.50 2.23 11.24
C ALA A 76 22.44 3.32 10.70
N SER A 77 22.28 3.72 9.43
CA SER A 77 23.01 4.84 8.82
C SER A 77 22.39 6.23 9.12
N GLY A 78 21.37 6.30 9.97
CA GLY A 78 20.72 7.53 10.41
C GLY A 78 19.62 8.05 9.48
N LYS A 79 19.12 7.19 8.58
CA LYS A 79 18.02 7.53 7.66
C LYS A 79 16.69 7.47 8.41
N GLN A 80 15.78 8.38 8.08
CA GLN A 80 14.41 8.34 8.57
C GLN A 80 13.54 7.51 7.61
N LEU A 81 12.91 6.45 8.12
CA LEU A 81 11.96 5.63 7.37
C LEU A 81 10.56 5.88 7.91
N ILE A 82 9.61 6.14 7.01
CA ILE A 82 8.24 6.48 7.38
C ILE A 82 7.29 5.63 6.53
N GLN A 83 6.47 4.81 7.21
CA GLN A 83 5.40 4.03 6.59
C GLN A 83 4.21 4.95 6.30
N VAL A 84 3.77 5.03 5.04
CA VAL A 84 2.65 5.89 4.64
C VAL A 84 1.75 5.16 3.65
N GLU A 85 0.66 4.60 4.18
CA GLU A 85 -0.37 3.95 3.36
C GLU A 85 -1.78 4.16 3.94
N PRO A 86 -2.32 5.40 3.89
CA PRO A 86 -3.60 5.73 4.52
C PRO A 86 -4.79 4.94 3.95
N PHE A 87 -4.69 4.50 2.69
CA PHE A 87 -5.72 3.70 2.06
C PHE A 87 -5.82 2.31 2.70
N VAL A 88 -4.67 1.64 2.93
CA VAL A 88 -4.66 0.31 3.57
C VAL A 88 -5.00 0.42 5.05
N GLU A 89 -4.55 1.47 5.74
CA GLU A 89 -4.96 1.76 7.13
C GLU A 89 -6.49 1.87 7.24
N ALA A 90 -7.12 2.65 6.35
CA ALA A 90 -8.57 2.77 6.28
C ALA A 90 -9.23 1.42 5.95
N LEU A 91 -8.67 0.65 5.03
CA LEU A 91 -9.19 -0.68 4.66
C LEU A 91 -9.17 -1.66 5.85
N LEU A 92 -8.08 -1.71 6.60
CA LEU A 92 -7.96 -2.52 7.81
C LEU A 92 -9.01 -2.11 8.85
N SER A 93 -9.18 -0.79 9.07
CA SER A 93 -10.21 -0.28 9.99
C SER A 93 -11.65 -0.69 9.57
N ILE A 94 -11.93 -0.75 8.27
CA ILE A 94 -13.21 -1.21 7.74
C ILE A 94 -13.40 -2.71 8.00
N HIS A 95 -12.35 -3.52 7.81
CA HIS A 95 -12.41 -4.95 8.11
C HIS A 95 -12.68 -5.22 9.58
N GLU A 96 -12.01 -4.51 10.49
CA GLU A 96 -12.27 -4.59 11.93
C GLU A 96 -13.69 -4.13 12.27
N TYR A 97 -14.14 -3.03 11.67
CA TYR A 97 -15.50 -2.51 11.86
C TYR A 97 -16.58 -3.51 11.46
N PHE A 98 -16.41 -4.20 10.32
CA PHE A 98 -17.32 -5.25 9.89
C PHE A 98 -17.19 -6.53 10.72
N ALA A 99 -15.99 -6.89 11.20
CA ALA A 99 -15.79 -8.03 12.09
C ALA A 99 -16.54 -7.88 13.43
N GLN A 100 -16.82 -6.63 13.84
CA GLN A 100 -17.65 -6.33 15.01
C GLN A 100 -19.17 -6.45 14.75
N GLY A 101 -19.58 -6.78 13.53
CA GLY A 101 -20.97 -6.99 13.15
C GLY A 101 -21.68 -5.77 12.57
N ASN A 102 -20.99 -4.65 12.42
CA ASN A 102 -21.50 -3.47 11.72
C ASN A 102 -21.58 -3.73 10.20
N LYS A 103 -22.38 -2.93 9.51
CA LYS A 103 -22.64 -3.10 8.08
C LYS A 103 -22.12 -1.92 7.25
N PRO A 104 -21.97 -2.10 5.94
CA PRO A 104 -21.58 -1.00 5.07
C PRO A 104 -22.52 0.21 5.10
N GLU A 105 -23.79 0.01 5.40
CA GLU A 105 -24.77 1.10 5.51
C GLU A 105 -24.54 1.98 6.74
N ASP A 106 -23.80 1.48 7.73
CA ASP A 106 -23.50 2.17 8.99
C ASP A 106 -22.24 3.07 8.86
N LEU A 107 -21.53 3.02 7.72
CA LEU A 107 -20.40 3.89 7.44
C LEU A 107 -20.85 5.35 7.19
N GLU A 108 -20.19 6.30 7.84
CA GLU A 108 -20.41 7.73 7.63
C GLU A 108 -19.99 8.17 6.22
N GLN A 109 -20.87 8.82 5.46
CA GLN A 109 -20.70 9.07 4.02
C GLN A 109 -19.56 10.06 3.70
N GLU A 110 -19.22 10.93 4.64
CA GLU A 110 -18.15 11.91 4.51
C GLU A 110 -16.80 11.40 5.06
N ALA A 111 -16.77 10.22 5.68
CA ALA A 111 -15.57 9.65 6.25
C ALA A 111 -14.67 8.99 5.19
N LEU A 112 -13.35 8.99 5.42
CA LEU A 112 -12.36 8.35 4.55
C LEU A 112 -12.70 6.87 4.29
N GLN A 113 -13.15 6.17 5.33
CA GLN A 113 -13.53 4.76 5.29
C GLN A 113 -14.63 4.51 4.25
N TYR A 114 -15.60 5.41 4.11
CA TYR A 114 -16.66 5.27 3.11
C TYR A 114 -16.12 5.39 1.69
N PHE A 115 -15.24 6.34 1.42
CA PHE A 115 -14.62 6.48 0.10
C PHE A 115 -13.74 5.29 -0.27
N VAL A 116 -12.96 4.77 0.70
CA VAL A 116 -12.14 3.56 0.52
C VAL A 116 -13.03 2.35 0.27
N TYR A 117 -14.09 2.16 1.08
CA TYR A 117 -15.08 1.10 0.87
C TYR A 117 -15.70 1.16 -0.53
N LEU A 118 -16.14 2.33 -0.99
CA LEU A 118 -16.73 2.49 -2.31
C LEU A 118 -15.74 2.13 -3.43
N ALA A 119 -14.49 2.57 -3.32
CA ALA A 119 -13.45 2.27 -4.30
C ALA A 119 -13.18 0.75 -4.37
N GLU A 120 -13.02 0.10 -3.22
CA GLU A 120 -12.82 -1.36 -3.14
C GLU A 120 -14.02 -2.15 -3.66
N ARG A 121 -15.23 -1.78 -3.24
CA ARG A 121 -16.46 -2.43 -3.69
C ARG A 121 -16.63 -2.33 -5.20
N ASN A 122 -16.36 -1.16 -5.79
CA ASN A 122 -16.50 -0.94 -7.22
C ASN A 122 -15.45 -1.73 -8.02
N ALA A 123 -14.18 -1.71 -7.59
CA ALA A 123 -13.11 -2.45 -8.24
C ALA A 123 -13.33 -3.97 -8.16
N THR A 124 -13.64 -4.48 -6.96
CA THR A 124 -13.92 -5.90 -6.72
C THR A 124 -15.18 -6.35 -7.46
N GLY A 125 -16.25 -5.55 -7.46
CA GLY A 125 -17.46 -5.85 -8.21
C GLY A 125 -17.22 -5.95 -9.72
N ALA A 126 -16.41 -5.05 -10.28
CA ALA A 126 -16.03 -5.08 -11.69
C ALA A 126 -15.13 -6.30 -12.02
N LEU A 127 -14.22 -6.69 -11.11
CA LEU A 127 -13.39 -7.87 -11.24
C LEU A 127 -14.22 -9.17 -11.26
N LEU A 128 -15.16 -9.31 -10.33
CA LEU A 128 -16.06 -10.46 -10.27
C LEU A 128 -16.94 -10.55 -11.53
N LYS A 129 -17.41 -9.40 -12.03
CA LYS A 129 -18.14 -9.33 -13.30
C LYS A 129 -17.27 -9.79 -14.47
N TYR A 130 -16.01 -9.32 -14.55
CA TYR A 130 -15.05 -9.78 -15.54
C TYR A 130 -14.87 -11.29 -15.50
N TYR A 131 -14.59 -11.88 -14.33
CA TYR A 131 -14.42 -13.34 -14.21
C TYR A 131 -15.66 -14.11 -14.70
N ARG A 132 -16.86 -13.66 -14.32
CA ARG A 132 -18.10 -14.27 -14.79
C ARG A 132 -18.24 -14.18 -16.31
N THR A 133 -18.01 -13.00 -16.89
CA THR A 133 -18.15 -12.75 -18.32
C THR A 133 -17.06 -13.45 -19.15
N ALA A 134 -15.84 -13.57 -18.64
CA ALA A 134 -14.76 -14.28 -19.32
C ALA A 134 -15.05 -15.78 -19.50
N VAL A 135 -15.82 -16.38 -18.58
CA VAL A 135 -16.19 -17.80 -18.63
C VAL A 135 -17.39 -18.06 -19.53
N THR A 136 -18.38 -17.16 -19.57
CA THR A 136 -19.69 -17.45 -20.21
C THR A 136 -20.08 -16.50 -21.35
N GLY A 137 -19.35 -15.41 -21.54
CA GLY A 137 -19.67 -14.35 -22.49
C GLY A 137 -19.00 -14.51 -23.86
N SER A 138 -19.32 -13.58 -24.78
CA SER A 138 -18.60 -13.44 -26.04
C SER A 138 -17.27 -12.71 -25.84
N PHE A 139 -16.39 -12.80 -26.84
CA PHE A 139 -15.14 -12.04 -26.87
C PHE A 139 -15.37 -10.53 -26.65
N GLU A 140 -16.35 -9.93 -27.32
CA GLU A 140 -16.67 -8.50 -27.20
C GLU A 140 -17.13 -8.16 -25.78
N ALA A 141 -17.95 -9.02 -25.17
CA ALA A 141 -18.41 -8.83 -23.80
C ALA A 141 -17.24 -8.93 -22.80
N THR A 142 -16.31 -9.86 -23.01
CA THR A 142 -15.10 -9.98 -22.20
C THR A 142 -14.22 -8.74 -22.32
N VAL A 143 -13.97 -8.25 -23.54
CA VAL A 143 -13.18 -7.02 -23.77
C VAL A 143 -13.80 -5.83 -23.05
N GLU A 144 -15.12 -5.67 -23.11
CA GLU A 144 -15.79 -4.58 -22.40
C GLU A 144 -15.72 -4.74 -20.88
N ALA A 145 -15.87 -5.96 -20.36
CA ALA A 145 -15.72 -6.23 -18.93
C ALA A 145 -14.28 -5.95 -18.45
N THR A 146 -13.26 -6.29 -19.24
CA THR A 146 -11.86 -5.94 -18.96
C THR A 146 -11.67 -4.43 -18.90
N ARG A 147 -12.24 -3.66 -19.83
CA ARG A 147 -12.16 -2.19 -19.81
C ARG A 147 -12.86 -1.59 -18.59
N GLN A 148 -14.01 -2.14 -18.19
CA GLN A 148 -14.73 -1.70 -16.99
C GLN A 148 -13.92 -1.96 -15.72
N PHE A 149 -13.36 -3.17 -15.58
CA PHE A 149 -12.47 -3.49 -14.47
C PHE A 149 -11.24 -2.58 -14.43
N ALA A 150 -10.51 -2.43 -15.54
CA ALA A 150 -9.33 -1.57 -15.61
C ALA A 150 -9.61 -0.11 -15.21
N ARG A 151 -10.78 0.43 -15.57
CA ARG A 151 -11.20 1.78 -15.16
C ARG A 151 -11.50 1.88 -13.67
N ALA A 152 -12.20 0.88 -13.11
CA ALA A 152 -12.52 0.84 -11.69
C ALA A 152 -11.25 0.70 -10.83
N ASP A 153 -10.35 -0.18 -11.23
CA ASP A 153 -9.07 -0.40 -10.55
C ASP A 153 -8.15 0.83 -10.65
N ALA A 154 -8.08 1.48 -11.83
CA ALA A 154 -7.35 2.75 -11.96
C ALA A 154 -7.95 3.87 -11.10
N ALA A 155 -9.27 3.90 -10.89
CA ALA A 155 -9.90 4.86 -9.99
C ALA A 155 -9.52 4.58 -8.52
N ARG A 156 -9.47 3.31 -8.13
CA ARG A 156 -8.99 2.88 -6.81
C ARG A 156 -7.53 3.29 -6.58
N PHE A 157 -6.64 3.05 -7.53
CA PHE A 157 -5.24 3.49 -7.44
C PHE A 157 -5.11 5.01 -7.36
N ARG A 158 -5.85 5.78 -8.16
CA ARG A 158 -5.84 7.25 -8.07
C ARG A 158 -6.21 7.75 -6.67
N LEU A 159 -7.21 7.14 -6.03
CA LEU A 159 -7.58 7.47 -4.66
C LEU A 159 -6.42 7.15 -3.70
N ARG A 160 -5.89 5.92 -3.76
CA ARG A 160 -4.77 5.46 -2.94
C ARG A 160 -3.55 6.39 -3.05
N ASP A 161 -3.10 6.68 -4.27
CA ASP A 161 -1.94 7.54 -4.53
C ASP A 161 -2.20 8.98 -4.06
N SER A 162 -3.43 9.49 -4.23
CA SER A 162 -3.79 10.84 -3.78
C SER A 162 -3.75 10.95 -2.26
N LEU A 163 -4.24 9.94 -1.54
CA LEU A 163 -4.20 9.90 -0.08
C LEU A 163 -2.77 9.84 0.43
N ARG A 164 -1.91 9.00 -0.18
CA ARG A 164 -0.49 8.92 0.16
C ARG A 164 0.21 10.25 -0.08
N ALA A 165 0.01 10.87 -1.25
CA ALA A 165 0.59 12.17 -1.56
C ALA A 165 0.15 13.27 -0.58
N GLN A 166 -1.12 13.29 -0.18
CA GLN A 166 -1.63 14.23 0.83
C GLN A 166 -0.99 14.01 2.20
N ALA A 167 -0.86 12.76 2.65
CA ALA A 167 -0.20 12.41 3.90
C ALA A 167 1.27 12.84 3.92
N ILE A 168 2.01 12.56 2.84
CA ILE A 168 3.41 13.01 2.68
C ILE A 168 3.50 14.54 2.69
N ALA A 169 2.58 15.25 2.01
CA ALA A 169 2.57 16.71 1.98
C ALA A 169 2.32 17.32 3.38
N GLN A 170 1.41 16.74 4.16
CA GLN A 170 1.14 17.17 5.53
C GLN A 170 2.35 16.99 6.45
N GLN A 171 3.08 15.88 6.30
CA GLN A 171 4.28 15.61 7.09
C GLN A 171 5.47 16.50 6.71
N THR A 172 5.54 16.95 5.45
CA THR A 172 6.67 17.77 4.95
C THR A 172 6.42 19.28 5.01
N GLY A 173 5.17 19.71 5.25
CA GLY A 173 4.75 21.11 5.37
C GLY A 173 4.99 21.76 6.73
N GLY A 174 5.46 21.02 7.74
CA GLY A 174 5.80 21.55 9.08
C GLY A 174 7.21 22.15 9.22
N HIS A 175 7.95 22.28 8.11
CA HIS A 175 9.33 22.78 8.07
C HIS A 175 9.47 24.05 7.22
N GLU A 176 8.57 25.01 7.42
CA GLU A 176 8.72 26.40 6.96
C GLU A 176 9.07 27.33 8.13
#